data_AF-A0A4D7BH85-F1
#
_entry.id   AF-A0A4D7BH85-F1
#
_cell.length_a   1.000
_cell.length_b   1.000
_cell.length_c   1.000
_cell.angle_alpha   90.00
_cell.angle_beta   90.00
_cell.angle_gamma   90.00
#
_symmetry.space_group_name_H-M   'P 1'
#
loop_
_entity.id
_entity.type
_entity.pdbx_description
1 polymer ?
#
loop_
_entity_poly.entity_id
_entity_poly.type
_entity_poly.pdbx_seq_one_letter_code
_entity_poly.pdbx_strand_id
1 'polypeptide(L)'
;MATKAAPKTTKAKTTTAKTDGQQPESLATFGAAARKGGKKPADVGLVATSETAPIPASLKAKQKAATKVLQRGVTGKDRGADKAAKALPDRTRKGAKGTKGATTR
;
A
#
# COMPACT_ATOMS: atom_id res chain seq x y z
N MET A 1 -9.55 -55.52 20.91
CA MET A 1 -9.21 -55.99 19.54
C MET A 1 -10.54 -56.11 18.79
N ALA A 2 -10.91 -55.37 17.74
CA ALA A 2 -10.18 -54.54 16.80
C ALA A 2 -11.07 -53.35 16.34
N THR A 3 -10.41 -52.29 15.92
CA THR A 3 -10.90 -50.98 15.52
C THR A 3 -11.58 -51.00 14.15
N LYS A 4 -12.74 -50.33 14.02
CA LYS A 4 -13.34 -50.01 12.71
C LYS A 4 -12.80 -48.67 12.23
N ALA A 5 -12.00 -48.71 11.16
CA ALA A 5 -11.37 -47.55 10.55
C ALA A 5 -12.39 -46.58 9.90
N ALA A 6 -12.22 -45.29 10.17
CA ALA A 6 -12.91 -44.21 9.45
C ALA A 6 -12.21 -43.94 8.10
N PRO A 7 -12.95 -43.61 7.03
CA PRO A 7 -12.34 -43.17 5.78
C PRO A 7 -11.73 -41.78 5.95
N LYS A 8 -10.43 -41.69 5.66
CA LYS A 8 -9.65 -40.44 5.63
C LYS A 8 -10.21 -39.54 4.53
N THR A 9 -10.99 -38.53 4.91
CA THR A 9 -11.32 -37.42 4.01
C THR A 9 -10.09 -36.55 3.83
N THR A 10 -9.37 -36.79 2.75
CA THR A 10 -8.46 -35.81 2.14
C THR A 10 -9.30 -34.63 1.67
N LYS A 11 -9.25 -33.51 2.39
CA LYS A 11 -9.79 -32.23 1.90
C LYS A 11 -8.67 -31.21 1.78
N ALA A 12 -8.19 -31.13 0.54
CA ALA A 12 -7.75 -29.95 -0.18
C ALA A 12 -7.08 -28.83 0.65
N LYS A 13 -5.77 -28.75 0.47
CA LYS A 13 -4.99 -27.50 0.51
C LYS A 13 -5.70 -26.44 -0.35
N THR A 14 -6.49 -25.55 0.26
CA THR A 14 -7.03 -24.38 -0.44
C THR A 14 -6.02 -23.25 -0.35
N THR A 15 -5.03 -23.29 -1.24
CA THR A 15 -4.29 -22.09 -1.64
C THR A 15 -5.27 -21.18 -2.38
N THR A 16 -5.85 -20.19 -1.70
CA THR A 16 -6.53 -19.09 -2.37
C THR A 16 -5.48 -18.25 -3.10
N ALA A 17 -5.26 -18.64 -4.35
CA ALA A 17 -4.52 -17.86 -5.33
C ALA A 17 -5.23 -16.52 -5.52
N LYS A 18 -4.51 -15.45 -5.22
CA LYS A 18 -4.85 -14.07 -5.50
C LYS A 18 -4.81 -13.88 -7.01
N THR A 19 -5.95 -13.72 -7.66
CA THR A 19 -6.00 -13.31 -9.07
C THR A 19 -5.97 -11.79 -9.14
N ASP A 20 -4.97 -11.30 -9.86
CA ASP A 20 -4.70 -9.89 -10.08
C ASP A 20 -5.79 -9.26 -10.93
N GLY A 21 -6.50 -8.29 -10.36
CA GLY A 21 -7.37 -7.41 -11.14
C GLY A 21 -8.72 -7.13 -10.49
N GLN A 22 -8.86 -5.88 -10.06
CA GLN A 22 -10.11 -5.14 -9.88
C GLN A 22 -10.84 -5.36 -8.53
N GLN A 23 -10.78 -4.29 -7.72
CA GLN A 23 -11.54 -4.05 -6.49
C GLN A 23 -11.02 -4.72 -5.19
N PRO A 24 -9.72 -4.64 -4.85
CA PRO A 24 -9.22 -5.19 -3.59
C PRO A 24 -9.88 -4.54 -2.36
N GLU A 25 -10.19 -3.25 -2.43
CA GLU A 25 -10.76 -2.51 -1.29
C GLU A 25 -12.25 -2.82 -1.07
N SER A 26 -13.05 -2.91 -2.14
CA SER A 26 -14.48 -3.26 -2.05
C SER A 26 -14.66 -4.68 -1.51
N LEU A 27 -13.82 -5.63 -1.94
CA LEU A 27 -13.84 -7.01 -1.43
C LEU A 27 -13.30 -7.13 -0.01
N ALA A 28 -12.25 -6.38 0.34
CA ALA A 28 -11.76 -6.31 1.72
C ALA A 28 -12.81 -5.72 2.66
N THR A 29 -13.50 -4.66 2.23
CA THR A 29 -14.59 -4.03 2.99
C THR A 29 -15.78 -4.97 3.12
N PHE A 30 -16.16 -5.66 2.05
CA PHE A 30 -17.20 -6.69 2.09
C PHE A 30 -16.84 -7.83 3.04
N GLY A 31 -15.62 -8.35 2.96
CA GLY A 31 -15.14 -9.40 3.87
C GLY A 31 -15.07 -8.96 5.33
N ALA A 32 -14.73 -7.69 5.59
CA ALA A 32 -14.74 -7.12 6.95
C ALA A 32 -16.18 -6.92 7.46
N ALA A 33 -17.09 -6.44 6.61
CA ALA A 33 -18.50 -6.23 6.94
C ALA A 33 -19.23 -7.56 7.17
N ALA A 34 -18.99 -8.58 6.34
CA ALA A 34 -19.58 -9.92 6.47
C ALA A 34 -19.24 -10.54 7.84
N ARG A 35 -18.01 -10.38 8.31
CA ARG A 35 -17.57 -10.84 9.65
C ARG A 35 -18.18 -10.04 10.80
N LYS A 36 -18.71 -8.85 10.55
CA LYS A 36 -19.38 -7.97 11.52
C LYS A 36 -20.91 -7.90 11.32
N GLY A 37 -21.51 -8.93 10.72
CA GLY A 37 -22.96 -9.01 10.53
C GLY A 37 -23.52 -8.03 9.50
N GLY A 38 -22.74 -7.73 8.44
CA GLY A 38 -23.13 -6.81 7.36
C GLY A 38 -22.95 -5.33 7.69
N LYS A 39 -22.45 -4.98 8.89
CA LYS A 39 -22.15 -3.59 9.25
C LYS A 39 -20.80 -3.16 8.69
N LYS A 40 -20.79 -2.01 7.99
CA LYS A 40 -19.55 -1.40 7.50
C LYS A 40 -18.60 -1.11 8.69
N PRO A 41 -17.30 -1.42 8.58
CA PRO A 41 -16.31 -1.02 9.58
C PRO A 41 -16.30 0.51 9.76
N ALA A 42 -16.24 0.99 11.01
CA ALA A 42 -16.34 2.42 11.34
C ALA A 42 -15.13 3.24 10.85
N ASP A 43 -14.00 2.56 10.67
CA ASP A 43 -12.72 3.04 10.18
C ASP A 43 -12.68 3.20 8.65
N VAL A 44 -13.64 2.62 7.93
CA VAL A 44 -13.75 2.75 6.47
C VAL A 44 -14.82 3.78 6.14
N GLY A 45 -14.45 4.95 5.61
CA GLY A 45 -15.36 6.11 5.48
C GLY A 45 -14.95 7.11 4.40
N LEU A 46 -15.67 8.24 4.34
CA LEU A 46 -15.36 9.39 3.48
C LEU A 46 -14.10 10.15 3.91
N VAL A 47 -13.63 9.91 5.13
CA VAL A 47 -12.43 10.52 5.69
C VAL A 47 -11.24 9.61 5.40
N ALA A 48 -10.18 10.20 4.85
CA ALA A 48 -8.96 9.47 4.57
C ALA A 48 -8.28 9.00 5.87
N THR A 49 -7.83 7.75 5.88
CA THR A 49 -7.03 7.16 6.96
C THR A 49 -5.61 7.72 6.92
N SER A 50 -4.80 7.51 7.96
CA SER A 50 -3.39 7.96 7.97
C SER A 50 -2.55 7.44 6.79
N GLU A 51 -2.89 6.24 6.31
CA GLU A 51 -2.26 5.59 5.16
C GLU A 51 -2.59 6.29 3.84
N THR A 52 -3.85 6.72 3.67
CA THR A 52 -4.37 7.30 2.42
C THR A 52 -4.46 8.82 2.44
N ALA A 53 -4.34 9.44 3.61
CA ALA A 53 -4.39 10.89 3.79
C ALA A 53 -3.33 11.58 2.93
N PRO A 54 -3.53 12.83 2.51
CA PRO A 54 -2.48 13.59 1.86
C PRO A 54 -1.31 13.80 2.85
N ILE A 55 -0.08 13.68 2.36
CA ILE A 55 1.10 14.05 3.14
C ILE A 55 1.13 15.59 3.24
N PRO A 56 1.18 16.17 4.44
CA PRO A 56 1.28 17.61 4.60
C PRO A 56 2.54 18.15 3.92
N ALA A 57 2.38 19.14 3.05
CA ALA A 57 3.49 19.81 2.39
C ALA A 57 3.08 21.22 1.95
N SER A 58 4.04 22.15 1.95
CA SER A 58 3.75 23.52 1.54
C SER A 58 3.40 23.60 0.06
N LEU A 59 2.35 24.37 -0.26
CA LEU A 59 1.90 24.59 -1.63
C LEU A 59 3.01 25.17 -2.50
N LYS A 60 3.78 26.13 -1.96
CA LYS A 60 4.94 26.74 -2.62
C LYS A 60 6.02 25.72 -3.00
N ALA A 61 6.29 24.72 -2.14
CA ALA A 61 7.26 23.67 -2.46
C ALA A 61 6.76 22.76 -3.59
N LYS A 62 5.46 22.39 -3.58
CA LYS A 62 4.84 21.59 -4.65
C LYS A 62 4.92 22.31 -6.00
N GLN A 63 4.55 23.59 -6.03
CA GLN A 63 4.63 24.41 -7.24
C GLN A 63 6.05 24.49 -7.77
N LYS A 64 7.04 24.79 -6.91
CA LYS A 64 8.45 24.88 -7.32
C LYS A 64 8.94 23.57 -7.95
N ALA A 65 8.63 22.42 -7.35
CA ALA A 65 9.03 21.13 -7.90
C ALA A 65 8.33 20.85 -9.22
N ALA A 66 7.01 21.08 -9.32
CA ALA A 66 6.25 20.91 -10.55
C ALA A 66 6.80 21.78 -11.68
N THR A 67 7.09 23.06 -11.43
CA THR A 67 7.70 23.96 -12.41
C THR A 67 9.03 23.40 -12.93
N LYS A 68 9.90 22.88 -12.06
CA LYS A 68 11.19 22.32 -12.48
C LYS A 68 11.05 21.05 -13.32
N VAL A 69 10.10 20.17 -12.96
CA VAL A 69 9.81 18.95 -13.73
C VAL A 69 9.27 19.30 -15.11
N LEU A 70 8.27 20.19 -15.19
CA LEU A 70 7.69 20.62 -16.45
C LEU A 70 8.73 21.33 -17.33
N GLN A 71 9.55 22.19 -16.74
CA GLN A 71 10.61 22.90 -17.44
C GLN A 71 11.67 21.95 -18.03
N ARG A 72 12.02 20.87 -17.33
CA ARG A 72 12.90 19.83 -17.86
C ARG A 72 12.25 19.12 -19.05
N GLY A 73 10.97 18.77 -18.96
CA GLY A 73 10.23 18.15 -20.06
C GLY A 73 10.20 19.01 -21.33
N VAL A 74 10.00 20.32 -21.18
CA VAL A 74 9.95 21.27 -22.31
C VAL A 74 11.33 21.56 -22.89
N THR A 75 12.34 21.78 -22.05
CA THR A 75 13.65 22.26 -22.51
C THR A 75 14.66 21.14 -22.77
N GLY A 76 14.38 19.91 -22.34
CA GLY A 76 15.32 18.78 -22.36
C GLY A 76 16.53 18.96 -21.43
N LYS A 77 16.67 20.10 -20.76
CA LYS A 77 17.81 20.42 -19.89
C LYS A 77 17.46 20.14 -18.44
N ASP A 78 18.40 19.54 -17.70
CA ASP A 78 18.23 19.42 -16.25
C ASP A 78 18.36 20.80 -15.60
N ARG A 79 17.30 21.21 -14.90
CA ARG A 79 17.25 22.44 -14.09
C ARG A 79 17.03 22.14 -12.61
N GLY A 80 17.43 20.95 -12.17
CA GLY A 80 17.30 20.45 -10.81
C GLY A 80 15.93 19.84 -10.53
N ALA A 81 15.30 19.21 -11.53
CA ALA A 81 13.98 18.59 -11.39
C ALA A 81 13.99 17.48 -10.33
N ASP A 82 15.00 16.61 -10.38
CA ASP A 82 15.10 15.47 -9.47
C ASP A 82 15.41 15.91 -8.04
N LYS A 83 16.24 16.94 -7.88
CA LYS A 83 16.53 17.54 -6.57
C LYS A 83 15.28 18.20 -5.98
N ALA A 84 14.50 18.91 -6.79
CA ALA A 84 13.27 19.55 -6.34
C ALA A 84 12.20 18.51 -5.95
N ALA A 85 12.06 17.43 -6.73
CA ALA A 85 11.14 16.32 -6.41
C ALA A 85 11.54 15.60 -5.11
N LYS A 86 12.84 15.32 -4.93
CA LYS A 86 13.37 14.68 -3.72
C LYS A 86 13.27 15.56 -2.47
N ALA A 87 13.06 16.87 -2.60
CA ALA A 87 12.88 17.76 -1.45
C ALA A 87 11.47 17.69 -0.84
N LEU A 88 10.46 17.21 -1.58
CA LEU A 88 9.11 17.04 -1.05
C LEU A 88 9.06 15.87 -0.05
N PRO A 89 8.09 15.81 0.87
CA PRO A 89 7.89 14.62 1.69
C PRO A 89 7.29 13.46 0.87
N ASP A 90 7.68 12.23 1.20
CA ASP A 90 7.35 11.02 0.43
C ASP A 90 7.40 9.80 1.34
N ARG A 91 6.35 8.98 1.27
CA ARG A 91 6.18 7.77 2.08
C ARG A 91 7.16 6.65 1.72
N THR A 92 7.60 6.58 0.47
CA THR A 92 8.46 5.49 -0.02
C THR A 92 9.93 5.65 0.39
N ARG A 93 10.34 6.87 0.76
CA ARG A 93 11.75 7.19 1.04
C ARG A 93 12.30 6.61 2.34
N LYS A 94 11.48 6.33 3.34
CA LYS A 94 11.91 5.67 4.58
C LYS A 94 12.10 4.15 4.44
N GLY A 95 11.56 3.52 3.38
CA GLY A 95 11.74 2.08 3.13
C GLY A 95 13.11 1.70 2.54
N ALA A 96 13.91 2.66 2.07
CA ALA A 96 15.19 2.41 1.39
C ALA A 96 16.43 2.43 2.30
N LYS A 97 16.28 2.66 3.61
CA LYS A 97 17.36 2.57 4.61
C LYS A 97 16.94 1.68 5.78
N GLY A 98 17.05 0.36 5.62
CA GLY A 98 16.58 -0.55 6.66
C GLY A 98 16.93 -2.03 6.49
N THR A 99 18.10 -2.38 5.95
CA THR A 99 18.70 -3.72 6.13
C THR A 99 20.24 -3.61 6.14
N LYS A 100 20.81 -2.94 7.16
CA LYS A 100 22.17 -3.28 7.59
C LYS A 100 22.02 -4.21 8.79
N GLY A 101 22.64 -5.38 8.67
CA GLY A 101 22.36 -6.57 9.46
C GLY A 101 22.43 -6.36 10.96
N ALA A 102 21.49 -7.00 11.65
CA ALA A 102 21.69 -7.41 13.02
C ALA A 102 22.84 -8.43 13.03
N THR A 103 24.06 -7.95 13.29
CA THR A 103 25.16 -8.80 13.72
C THR A 103 25.08 -8.90 15.23
N THR A 104 24.58 -10.03 15.68
CA THR A 104 24.74 -10.57 17.03
C THR A 104 26.22 -10.57 17.42
N ARG A 105 26.54 -9.98 18.57
CA ARG A 105 27.70 -10.32 19.39
C ARG A 105 27.27 -10.28 20.85
#